data_AF-A0A7S1T129-F1
#
_entry.id   AF-A0A7S1T129-F1
#
_cell.length_a   1.000
_cell.length_b   1.000
_cell.length_c   1.000
_cell.angle_alpha   90.00
_cell.angle_beta   90.00
_cell.angle_gamma   90.00
#
_symmetry.space_group_name_H-M   'P 1'
#
loop_
_entity.id
_entity.type
_entity.pdbx_description
1 polymer ?
#
loop_
_entity_poly.entity_id
_entity_poly.type
_entity_poly.pdbx_seq_one_letter_code
_entity_poly.pdbx_strand_id
1 'polypeptide(L)'
;VPSAIVDLMEVCWHQDPLERPSFDDIIVTLEMVECEVTEAAEAAAERERQKLGQQDRQLLEQILPPHIAGLLKEGKEVPPEQHELVTVLFTDIVGFTDISSTLQPAQVMNMLNRLYNEFDALSAEYDLFKVETIGDAYMAVANLHKKQPDHTLRMARFALDAIAAAQRVEVLPGGGSLAPDGKEWGTLRIRAGIHCGPVVASVVGKLNPRYCLFGDTVNTASRMESNSVALRAHLSLTAASNLVRQAPSAKLEKRGKVEIKGKGSMTTFWLLDCPKPSVRTISEGAVEGIGAHSDDESAEGGGSSRVEKFSVAPGGNSTRQGGGTDRTITQQLDYSVVLSVESETEDAVLLGLTPRGQAAAVADAVVEDLEAPIPIISTADLVEDV
;
A
#
# COMPACT_ATOMS: atom_id res chain seq x y z
N VAL A 1 48.11 -23.57 1.57
CA VAL A 1 48.51 -24.77 0.80
C VAL A 1 47.38 -25.78 0.98
N PRO A 2 46.76 -26.28 -0.09
CA PRO A 2 45.74 -27.32 0.00
C PRO A 2 46.25 -28.50 0.84
N SER A 3 45.43 -29.08 1.72
CA SER A 3 45.84 -30.19 2.59
C SER A 3 46.37 -31.37 1.78
N ALA A 4 45.78 -31.64 0.62
CA ALA A 4 46.21 -32.67 -0.31
C ALA A 4 47.67 -32.54 -0.79
N ILE A 5 48.23 -31.32 -0.88
CA ILE A 5 49.65 -31.13 -1.21
C ILE A 5 50.54 -31.47 -0.01
N VAL A 6 50.09 -31.15 1.20
CA VAL A 6 50.81 -31.47 2.44
C VAL A 6 50.83 -32.99 2.65
N ASP A 7 49.69 -33.65 2.44
CA ASP A 7 49.57 -35.10 2.52
C ASP A 7 50.44 -35.79 1.45
N LEU A 8 50.46 -35.26 0.22
CA LEU A 8 51.33 -35.75 -0.85
C LEU A 8 52.82 -35.57 -0.49
N MET A 9 53.20 -34.45 0.10
CA MET A 9 54.58 -34.20 0.57
C MET A 9 55.01 -35.19 1.67
N GLU A 10 54.12 -35.52 2.61
CA GLU A 10 54.40 -36.52 3.66
C GLU A 10 54.57 -37.92 3.07
N VAL A 11 53.72 -38.31 2.13
CA VAL A 11 53.78 -39.60 1.43
C VAL A 11 55.04 -39.71 0.54
N CYS A 12 55.47 -38.61 -0.09
CA CYS A 12 56.72 -38.56 -0.85
C CYS A 12 57.98 -38.69 0.03
N TRP A 13 57.88 -38.34 1.31
CA TRP A 13 58.98 -38.39 2.28
C TRP A 13 59.02 -39.70 3.11
N HIS A 14 58.28 -40.73 2.69
CA HIS A 14 58.19 -41.98 3.44
C HIS A 14 59.57 -42.65 3.66
N GLN A 15 59.78 -43.25 4.84
CA GLN A 15 61.06 -43.88 5.19
C GLN A 15 61.35 -45.14 4.36
N ASP A 16 60.31 -45.86 3.95
CA ASP A 16 60.41 -46.99 3.03
C ASP A 16 60.39 -46.51 1.57
N PRO A 17 61.44 -46.78 0.75
CA PRO A 17 61.47 -46.45 -0.66
C PRO A 17 60.38 -47.12 -1.51
N LEU A 18 59.84 -48.26 -1.08
CA LEU A 18 58.83 -49.01 -1.83
C LEU A 18 57.41 -48.46 -1.62
N GLU A 19 57.18 -47.72 -0.54
CA GLU A 19 55.88 -47.09 -0.24
C GLU A 19 55.77 -45.65 -0.79
N ARG A 20 56.84 -45.15 -1.44
CA ARG A 20 56.80 -43.85 -2.11
C ARG A 20 56.04 -43.97 -3.43
N PRO A 21 55.17 -42.99 -3.74
CA PRO A 21 54.43 -42.97 -4.99
C PRO A 21 55.38 -42.80 -6.18
N SER A 22 54.96 -43.31 -7.34
CA SER A 22 55.72 -43.09 -8.57
C SER A 22 55.62 -41.64 -9.03
N PHE A 23 56.52 -41.22 -9.91
CA PHE A 23 56.46 -39.89 -10.51
C PHE A 23 55.13 -39.65 -11.25
N ASP A 24 54.57 -40.68 -11.89
CA ASP A 24 53.29 -40.58 -12.60
C ASP A 24 52.13 -40.36 -11.60
N ASP A 25 52.14 -41.04 -10.45
CA ASP A 25 51.12 -40.86 -9.40
C ASP A 25 51.16 -39.46 -8.78
N ILE A 26 52.37 -38.90 -8.59
CA ILE A 26 52.58 -37.55 -8.07
C ILE A 26 52.02 -36.50 -9.06
N ILE A 27 52.28 -36.67 -10.36
CA ILE A 27 51.79 -35.77 -11.40
C ILE A 27 50.26 -35.77 -11.43
N VAL A 28 49.64 -36.96 -11.45
CA VAL A 28 48.16 -37.09 -11.45
C VAL A 28 47.55 -36.45 -10.21
N THR A 29 48.15 -36.65 -9.03
CA THR A 29 47.65 -36.05 -7.78
C THR A 29 47.77 -34.51 -7.80
N LEU A 30 48.87 -33.97 -8.33
CA LEU A 30 49.04 -32.52 -8.49
C LEU A 30 48.04 -31.93 -9.49
N GLU A 31 47.81 -32.60 -10.64
CA GLU A 31 46.81 -32.19 -11.63
C GLU A 31 45.39 -32.18 -11.04
N MET A 32 45.05 -33.19 -10.22
CA MET A 32 43.77 -33.23 -9.52
C MET A 32 43.61 -32.07 -8.53
N VAL A 33 44.64 -31.78 -7.74
CA VAL A 33 44.60 -30.66 -6.78
C VAL A 33 44.53 -29.32 -7.51
N GLU A 34 45.21 -29.19 -8.66
CA GLU A 34 45.12 -27.99 -9.49
C GLU A 34 43.69 -27.78 -10.01
N CYS A 35 43.04 -28.84 -10.52
CA CYS A 35 41.63 -28.82 -10.87
C CYS A 35 40.73 -28.42 -9.69
N GLU A 36 40.86 -29.07 -8.52
CA GLU A 36 40.05 -28.75 -7.33
C GLU A 36 40.21 -27.29 -6.87
N VAL A 37 41.44 -26.77 -6.89
CA VAL A 37 41.72 -25.37 -6.52
C VAL A 37 41.11 -24.41 -7.54
N THR A 38 41.18 -24.71 -8.83
CA THR A 38 40.55 -23.87 -9.88
C THR A 38 39.03 -23.87 -9.78
N GLU A 39 38.40 -25.04 -9.62
CA GLU A 39 36.94 -25.15 -9.45
C GLU A 39 36.46 -24.43 -8.18
N ALA A 40 37.20 -24.56 -7.07
CA ALA A 40 36.90 -23.85 -5.83
C ALA A 40 37.03 -22.33 -5.99
N ALA A 41 38.04 -21.85 -6.75
CA ALA A 41 38.23 -20.44 -7.04
C ALA A 41 37.12 -19.87 -7.94
N GLU A 42 36.72 -20.60 -8.98
CA GLU A 42 35.59 -20.22 -9.85
C GLU A 42 34.27 -20.20 -9.08
N ALA A 43 34.00 -21.21 -8.26
CA ALA A 43 32.81 -21.24 -7.40
C ALA A 43 32.80 -20.09 -6.38
N ALA A 44 33.95 -19.70 -5.84
CA ALA A 44 34.07 -18.56 -4.95
C ALA A 44 33.79 -17.24 -5.69
N ALA A 45 34.34 -17.06 -6.89
CA ALA A 45 34.11 -15.87 -7.72
C ALA A 45 32.64 -15.75 -8.15
N GLU A 46 31.98 -16.86 -8.49
CA GLU A 46 30.56 -16.89 -8.84
C GLU A 46 29.68 -16.55 -7.63
N ARG A 47 29.98 -17.08 -6.44
CA ARG A 47 29.27 -16.71 -5.20
C ARG A 47 29.43 -15.22 -4.88
N GLU A 48 30.61 -14.65 -5.11
CA GLU A 48 30.86 -13.23 -4.88
C GLU A 48 30.07 -12.36 -5.87
N ARG A 49 30.05 -12.72 -7.16
CA ARG A 49 29.20 -12.08 -8.17
C ARG A 49 27.72 -12.16 -7.83
N GLN A 50 27.25 -13.33 -7.36
CA GLN A 50 25.86 -13.52 -6.94
C GLN A 50 25.51 -12.66 -5.72
N LYS A 51 26.41 -12.58 -4.72
CA LYS A 51 26.22 -11.71 -3.55
C LYS A 51 26.13 -10.25 -3.95
N LEU A 52 27.03 -9.79 -4.83
CA LEU A 52 27.03 -8.41 -5.31
C LEU A 52 25.74 -8.09 -6.07
N GLY A 53 25.33 -8.97 -7.01
CA GLY A 53 24.09 -8.81 -7.75
C GLY A 53 22.83 -8.84 -6.86
N GLN A 54 22.83 -9.62 -5.78
CA GLN A 54 21.76 -9.63 -4.79
C GLN A 54 21.69 -8.34 -3.97
N GLN A 55 22.84 -7.79 -3.56
CA GLN A 55 22.92 -6.52 -2.83
C GLN A 55 22.41 -5.35 -3.68
N ASP A 56 22.87 -5.26 -4.94
CA ASP A 56 22.39 -4.25 -5.89
C ASP A 56 20.88 -4.37 -6.13
N ARG A 57 20.36 -5.61 -6.20
CA ARG A 57 18.92 -5.85 -6.32
C ARG A 57 18.16 -5.35 -5.11
N GLN A 58 18.59 -5.71 -3.90
CA GLN A 58 17.92 -5.28 -2.67
C GLN A 58 17.89 -3.75 -2.54
N LEU A 59 18.99 -3.08 -2.89
CA LEU A 59 19.05 -1.62 -2.82
C LEU A 59 18.10 -0.95 -3.82
N LEU A 60 18.04 -1.47 -5.06
CA LEU A 60 17.12 -0.94 -6.08
C LEU A 60 15.64 -1.15 -5.70
N GLU A 61 15.31 -2.31 -5.15
CA GLU A 61 13.95 -2.65 -4.69
C GLU A 61 13.51 -1.85 -3.44
N GLN A 62 14.46 -1.27 -2.69
CA GLN A 62 14.15 -0.35 -1.60
C GLN A 62 13.75 1.05 -2.08
N ILE A 63 14.19 1.45 -3.27
CA ILE A 63 13.98 2.80 -3.81
C ILE A 63 12.82 2.83 -4.81
N LEU A 64 12.63 1.74 -5.56
CA LEU A 64 11.66 1.65 -6.63
C LEU A 64 10.76 0.42 -6.48
N PRO A 65 9.50 0.49 -6.96
CA PRO A 65 8.66 -0.69 -7.05
C PRO A 65 9.37 -1.83 -7.81
N PRO A 66 9.18 -3.10 -7.43
CA PRO A 66 9.91 -4.23 -8.01
C PRO A 66 9.77 -4.35 -9.54
N HIS A 67 8.59 -4.07 -10.09
CA HIS A 67 8.35 -4.13 -11.54
C HIS A 67 9.11 -3.03 -12.29
N ILE A 68 9.20 -1.83 -11.70
CA ILE A 68 9.98 -0.70 -12.25
C ILE A 68 11.48 -0.99 -12.16
N ALA A 69 11.95 -1.54 -11.05
CA ALA A 69 13.36 -1.90 -10.87
C ALA A 69 13.80 -2.96 -11.90
N GLY A 70 12.92 -3.91 -12.24
CA GLY A 70 13.16 -4.89 -13.31
C GLY A 70 13.36 -4.25 -14.68
N LEU A 71 12.46 -3.34 -15.07
CA LEU A 71 12.55 -2.63 -16.36
C LEU A 71 13.84 -1.81 -16.50
N LEU A 72 14.23 -1.09 -15.44
CA LEU A 72 15.44 -0.29 -15.45
C LEU A 72 16.72 -1.14 -15.54
N LYS A 73 16.74 -2.32 -14.91
CA LYS A 73 17.87 -3.27 -15.03
C LYS A 73 18.04 -3.78 -16.45
N GLU A 74 16.94 -3.98 -17.16
CA GLU A 74 16.95 -4.40 -18.56
C GLU A 74 17.30 -3.25 -19.52
N GLY A 75 17.54 -2.03 -18.99
CA GLY A 75 17.79 -0.83 -19.79
C GLY A 75 16.57 -0.37 -20.58
N LYS A 76 15.37 -0.83 -20.21
CA LYS A 76 14.11 -0.47 -20.86
C LYS A 76 13.57 0.84 -20.30
N GLU A 77 12.92 1.61 -21.16
CA GLU A 77 12.16 2.77 -20.72
C GLU A 77 10.92 2.33 -19.92
N VAL A 78 10.63 3.05 -18.84
CA VAL A 78 9.46 2.82 -18.01
C VAL A 78 8.29 3.61 -18.59
N PRO A 79 7.26 2.96 -19.16
CA PRO A 79 6.10 3.67 -19.67
C PRO A 79 5.32 4.33 -18.53
N PRO A 80 4.63 5.45 -18.77
CA PRO A 80 3.70 6.01 -17.80
C PRO A 80 2.55 5.04 -17.50
N GLU A 81 2.29 4.80 -16.22
CA GLU A 81 1.22 3.94 -15.71
C GLU A 81 0.05 4.79 -15.24
N GLN A 82 -1.15 4.50 -15.74
CA GLN A 82 -2.37 5.18 -15.31
C GLN A 82 -3.07 4.37 -14.22
N HIS A 83 -3.37 5.02 -13.10
CA HIS A 83 -4.13 4.44 -12.00
C HIS A 83 -5.41 5.25 -11.83
N GLU A 84 -6.57 4.59 -12.00
CA GLU A 84 -7.88 5.26 -11.92
C GLU A 84 -8.23 5.72 -10.50
N LEU A 85 -7.78 4.96 -9.50
CA LEU A 85 -8.08 5.24 -8.10
C LEU A 85 -6.90 4.87 -7.22
N VAL A 86 -6.25 5.88 -6.66
CA VAL A 86 -5.26 5.73 -5.58
C VAL A 86 -5.71 6.53 -4.36
N THR A 87 -5.19 6.20 -3.18
CA THR A 87 -5.31 7.07 -2.00
C THR A 87 -3.97 7.72 -1.73
N VAL A 88 -3.93 9.06 -1.76
CA VAL A 88 -2.75 9.87 -1.47
C VAL A 88 -2.92 10.52 -0.12
N LEU A 89 -1.85 10.46 0.68
CA LEU A 89 -1.76 11.16 1.95
C LEU A 89 -0.55 12.11 1.94
N PHE A 90 -0.78 13.31 2.46
CA PHE A 90 0.27 14.23 2.86
C PHE A 90 0.21 14.44 4.37
N THR A 91 1.36 14.45 5.03
CA THR A 91 1.52 14.97 6.39
C THR A 91 2.46 16.16 6.40
N ASP A 92 2.33 17.01 7.39
CA ASP A 92 3.24 18.13 7.67
C ASP A 92 3.42 18.32 9.17
N ILE A 93 4.60 18.78 9.60
CA ILE A 93 4.87 19.06 11.00
C ILE A 93 4.36 20.46 11.34
N VAL A 94 3.44 20.54 12.30
CA VAL A 94 2.89 21.83 12.73
C VAL A 94 3.95 22.63 13.48
N GLY A 95 4.30 23.80 12.94
CA GLY A 95 5.30 24.70 13.54
C GLY A 95 6.74 24.34 13.20
N PHE A 96 6.98 23.54 12.14
CA PHE A 96 8.34 23.15 11.76
C PHE A 96 9.27 24.33 11.46
N THR A 97 8.78 25.41 10.85
CA THR A 97 9.58 26.62 10.59
C THR A 97 10.16 27.21 11.87
N ASP A 98 9.39 27.21 12.96
CA ASP A 98 9.83 27.73 14.26
C ASP A 98 10.82 26.77 14.93
N ILE A 99 10.56 25.45 14.83
CA ILE A 99 11.44 24.40 15.34
C ILE A 99 12.81 24.48 14.63
N SER A 100 12.81 24.50 13.30
CA SER A 100 14.01 24.47 12.46
C SER A 100 14.84 25.75 12.52
N SER A 101 14.22 26.91 12.81
CA SER A 101 14.93 28.16 13.01
C SER A 101 15.56 28.27 14.41
N THR A 102 15.05 27.55 15.39
CA THR A 102 15.54 27.62 16.78
C THR A 102 16.54 26.51 17.12
N LEU A 103 16.30 25.29 16.64
CA LEU A 103 17.16 24.14 16.92
C LEU A 103 18.43 24.13 16.08
N GLN A 104 19.49 23.53 16.61
CA GLN A 104 20.69 23.28 15.81
C GLN A 104 20.36 22.31 14.66
N PRO A 105 20.95 22.48 13.46
CA PRO A 105 20.65 21.61 12.31
C PRO A 105 20.77 20.11 12.63
N ALA A 106 21.78 19.70 13.42
CA ALA A 106 21.95 18.32 13.85
C ALA A 106 20.78 17.79 14.70
N GLN A 107 20.18 18.64 15.55
CA GLN A 107 19.03 18.27 16.38
C GLN A 107 17.77 18.14 15.52
N VAL A 108 17.56 19.05 14.57
CA VAL A 108 16.46 18.96 13.59
C VAL A 108 16.56 17.66 12.81
N MET A 109 17.76 17.32 12.32
CA MET A 109 17.99 16.07 11.58
C MET A 109 17.72 14.83 12.43
N ASN A 110 18.20 14.79 13.68
CA ASN A 110 17.94 13.66 14.58
C ASN A 110 16.45 13.53 14.95
N MET A 111 15.74 14.65 15.08
CA MET A 111 14.30 14.67 15.30
C MET A 111 13.53 14.13 14.09
N LEU A 112 13.83 14.63 12.89
CA LEU A 112 13.22 14.14 11.65
C LEU A 112 13.52 12.66 11.40
N ASN A 113 14.76 12.21 11.65
CA ASN A 113 15.13 10.81 11.49
C ASN A 113 14.32 9.89 12.42
N ARG A 114 14.12 10.28 13.68
CA ARG A 114 13.25 9.53 14.61
C ARG A 114 11.80 9.46 14.11
N LEU A 115 11.26 10.57 13.63
CA LEU A 115 9.90 10.61 13.08
C LEU A 115 9.76 9.73 11.84
N TYR A 116 10.67 9.87 10.88
CA TYR A 116 10.60 9.14 9.62
C TYR A 116 10.87 7.64 9.80
N ASN A 117 11.68 7.23 10.77
CA ASN A 117 11.82 5.80 11.09
C ASN A 117 10.50 5.18 11.57
N GLU A 118 9.72 5.89 12.40
CA GLU A 118 8.39 5.44 12.81
C GLU A 118 7.44 5.39 11.61
N PHE A 119 7.46 6.40 10.73
CA PHE A 119 6.60 6.42 9.54
C PHE A 119 6.99 5.34 8.53
N ASP A 120 8.28 5.06 8.37
CA ASP A 120 8.78 4.02 7.47
C ASP A 120 8.39 2.63 7.99
N ALA A 121 8.42 2.41 9.31
CA ALA A 121 7.87 1.20 9.91
C ALA A 121 6.36 1.05 9.67
N LEU A 122 5.58 2.12 9.88
CA LEU A 122 4.14 2.12 9.65
C LEU A 122 3.76 1.94 8.17
N SER A 123 4.51 2.57 7.25
CA SER A 123 4.27 2.42 5.81
C SER A 123 4.54 1.00 5.35
N ALA A 124 5.57 0.34 5.90
CA ALA A 124 5.81 -1.08 5.68
C ALA A 124 4.68 -1.96 6.26
N GLU A 125 4.20 -1.68 7.49
CA GLU A 125 3.10 -2.41 8.13
C GLU A 125 1.80 -2.35 7.29
N TYR A 126 1.50 -1.18 6.73
CA TYR A 126 0.28 -0.96 5.94
C TYR A 126 0.46 -1.20 4.43
N ASP A 127 1.65 -1.62 3.98
CA ASP A 127 2.00 -1.84 2.56
C ASP A 127 1.78 -0.58 1.69
N LEU A 128 2.23 0.57 2.19
CA LEU A 128 2.11 1.86 1.52
C LEU A 128 3.38 2.19 0.73
N PHE A 129 3.22 2.83 -0.43
CA PHE A 129 4.34 3.35 -1.18
C PHE A 129 4.72 4.73 -0.67
N LYS A 130 5.90 4.85 -0.06
CA LYS A 130 6.50 6.13 0.30
C LYS A 130 7.00 6.84 -0.96
N VAL A 131 6.51 8.07 -1.17
CA VAL A 131 7.03 8.94 -2.21
C VAL A 131 8.10 9.82 -1.60
N GLU A 132 9.14 10.14 -2.37
CA GLU A 132 10.18 11.05 -1.90
C GLU A 132 9.60 12.40 -1.53
N THR A 133 9.95 12.87 -0.34
CA THR A 133 9.44 14.13 0.20
C THR A 133 10.50 15.20 0.32
N ILE A 134 10.05 16.45 0.43
CA ILE A 134 10.90 17.63 0.56
C ILE A 134 10.58 18.27 1.91
N GLY A 135 11.59 18.44 2.74
CA GLY A 135 11.45 19.10 4.05
C GLY A 135 10.83 18.19 5.11
N ASP A 136 9.82 18.71 5.80
CA ASP A 136 9.08 18.09 6.90
C ASP A 136 7.77 17.40 6.48
N ALA A 137 7.44 17.48 5.18
CA ALA A 137 6.30 16.79 4.64
C ALA A 137 6.58 15.29 4.47
N TYR A 138 5.56 14.44 4.68
CA TYR A 138 5.61 13.02 4.34
C TYR A 138 4.48 12.68 3.36
N MET A 139 4.80 11.95 2.30
CA MET A 139 3.86 11.59 1.23
C MET A 139 3.84 10.07 1.10
N ALA A 140 2.65 9.50 1.24
CA ALA A 140 2.42 8.07 1.06
C ALA A 140 1.25 7.84 0.11
N VAL A 141 1.32 6.73 -0.64
CA VAL A 141 0.30 6.36 -1.62
C VAL A 141 -0.06 4.89 -1.48
N ALA A 142 -1.36 4.62 -1.42
CA ALA A 142 -1.93 3.27 -1.47
C ALA A 142 -2.53 2.96 -2.85
N ASN A 143 -2.64 1.67 -3.19
CA ASN A 143 -3.13 1.17 -4.49
C ASN A 143 -2.28 1.57 -5.72
N LEU A 144 -0.99 1.87 -5.50
CA LEU A 144 -0.07 2.28 -6.56
C LEU A 144 0.71 1.08 -7.14
N HIS A 145 1.70 0.60 -6.39
CA HIS A 145 2.59 -0.50 -6.82
C HIS A 145 1.94 -1.89 -6.74
N LYS A 146 0.89 -2.04 -5.91
CA LYS A 146 0.08 -3.26 -5.75
C LYS A 146 -1.38 -2.88 -5.73
N LYS A 147 -2.25 -3.75 -6.27
CA LYS A 147 -3.70 -3.58 -6.18
C LYS A 147 -4.17 -3.88 -4.76
N GLN A 148 -4.81 -2.90 -4.14
CA GLN A 148 -5.26 -2.94 -2.75
C GLN A 148 -6.74 -2.49 -2.71
N PRO A 149 -7.72 -3.39 -2.52
CA PRO A 149 -9.13 -3.00 -2.45
C PRO A 149 -9.49 -2.22 -1.18
N ASP A 150 -8.68 -2.34 -0.14
CA ASP A 150 -8.77 -1.68 1.17
C ASP A 150 -7.78 -0.50 1.31
N HIS A 151 -7.37 0.09 0.18
CA HIS A 151 -6.33 1.12 0.12
C HIS A 151 -6.63 2.37 0.97
N THR A 152 -7.88 2.81 1.02
CA THR A 152 -8.29 3.98 1.81
C THR A 152 -8.33 3.66 3.30
N LEU A 153 -8.75 2.44 3.67
CA LEU A 153 -8.68 1.92 5.05
C LEU A 153 -7.24 1.87 5.56
N ARG A 154 -6.31 1.29 4.78
CA ARG A 154 -4.88 1.26 5.11
C ARG A 154 -4.32 2.65 5.35
N MET A 155 -4.63 3.59 4.45
CA MET A 155 -4.17 4.97 4.57
C MET A 155 -4.78 5.70 5.76
N ALA A 156 -6.08 5.53 6.02
CA ALA A 156 -6.75 6.12 7.16
C ALA A 156 -6.15 5.62 8.48
N ARG A 157 -5.88 4.32 8.58
CA ARG A 157 -5.23 3.74 9.75
C ARG A 157 -3.79 4.24 9.92
N PHE A 158 -3.01 4.27 8.83
CA PHE A 158 -1.68 4.87 8.83
C PHE A 158 -1.71 6.30 9.34
N ALA A 159 -2.66 7.13 8.89
CA ALA A 159 -2.76 8.53 9.33
C ALA A 159 -2.95 8.67 10.85
N LEU A 160 -3.84 7.84 11.44
CA LEU A 160 -4.08 7.84 12.88
C LEU A 160 -2.84 7.37 13.66
N ASP A 161 -2.19 6.31 13.21
CA ASP A 161 -1.00 5.78 13.87
C ASP A 161 0.22 6.70 13.70
N ALA A 162 0.35 7.38 12.56
CA ALA A 162 1.38 8.38 12.32
C ALA A 162 1.20 9.60 13.23
N ILE A 163 -0.04 10.07 13.43
CA ILE A 163 -0.34 11.14 14.40
C ILE A 163 0.07 10.70 15.81
N ALA A 164 -0.30 9.49 16.23
CA ALA A 164 0.08 8.96 17.53
C ALA A 164 1.60 8.76 17.69
N ALA A 165 2.29 8.32 16.62
CA ALA A 165 3.73 8.13 16.62
C ALA A 165 4.48 9.47 16.73
N ALA A 166 4.02 10.51 16.02
CA ALA A 166 4.58 11.85 16.15
C ALA A 166 4.51 12.38 17.59
N GLN A 167 3.41 12.09 18.30
CA GLN A 167 3.27 12.45 19.71
C GLN A 167 4.22 11.70 20.65
N ARG A 168 4.92 10.66 20.20
CA ARG A 168 5.99 10.00 20.97
C ARG A 168 7.36 10.62 20.72
N VAL A 169 7.50 11.45 19.69
CA VAL A 169 8.77 12.08 19.34
C VAL A 169 8.88 13.42 20.07
N GLU A 170 9.73 13.46 21.08
CA GLU A 170 10.03 14.67 21.82
C GLU A 170 10.90 15.63 21.01
N VAL A 171 10.52 16.91 21.04
CA VAL A 171 11.33 18.01 20.52
C VAL A 171 12.28 18.42 21.64
N LEU A 172 13.57 18.10 21.46
CA LEU A 172 14.61 18.31 22.48
C LEU A 172 15.54 19.46 22.05
N PRO A 173 15.35 20.68 22.60
CA PRO A 173 16.31 21.76 22.44
C PRO A 173 17.48 21.47 23.36
N GLY A 174 18.67 21.27 22.77
CA GLY A 174 19.89 21.24 23.58
C GLY A 174 20.05 22.57 24.31
N GLY A 175 20.19 22.52 25.63
CA GLY A 175 20.47 23.71 26.45
C GLY A 175 19.28 24.34 27.17
N GLY A 176 18.10 23.71 27.20
CA GLY A 176 16.96 24.19 28.01
C GLY A 176 16.21 25.40 27.43
N SER A 177 16.39 25.67 26.13
CA SER A 177 15.67 26.74 25.43
C SER A 177 14.18 26.45 25.37
N LEU A 178 13.36 27.40 25.79
CA LEU A 178 11.91 27.34 25.66
C LEU A 178 11.48 27.54 24.20
N ALA A 179 10.28 27.09 23.86
CA ALA A 179 9.64 27.35 22.57
C ALA A 179 9.40 28.86 22.41
N PRO A 180 9.15 29.36 21.18
CA PRO A 180 8.94 30.80 20.94
C PRO A 180 7.79 31.42 21.75
N ASP A 181 6.85 30.60 22.21
CA ASP A 181 5.73 30.99 23.08
C ASP A 181 6.05 30.92 24.59
N GLY A 182 7.30 30.62 24.95
CA GLY A 182 7.78 30.53 26.33
C GLY A 182 7.43 29.21 27.04
N LYS A 183 6.93 28.19 26.32
CA LYS A 183 6.58 26.88 26.90
C LYS A 183 7.64 25.82 26.59
N GLU A 184 7.52 24.66 27.23
CA GLU A 184 8.28 23.48 26.80
C GLU A 184 7.83 23.05 25.41
N TRP A 185 8.78 22.63 24.57
CA TRP A 185 8.51 22.25 23.19
C TRP A 185 7.60 21.02 23.05
N GLY A 186 7.54 20.17 24.08
CA GLY A 186 6.69 19.00 24.12
C GLY A 186 7.01 18.00 23.02
N THR A 187 5.96 17.43 22.44
CA THR A 187 6.05 16.38 21.42
C THR A 187 5.68 16.93 20.05
N LEU A 188 6.15 16.28 18.99
CA LEU A 188 5.75 16.65 17.63
C LEU A 188 4.24 16.53 17.45
N ARG A 189 3.69 17.48 16.69
CA ARG A 189 2.31 17.48 16.24
C ARG A 189 2.33 17.54 14.73
N ILE A 190 1.77 16.53 14.10
CA ILE A 190 1.56 16.55 12.66
C ILE A 190 0.10 16.84 12.35
N ARG A 191 -0.16 17.24 11.11
CA ARG A 191 -1.48 17.22 10.51
C ARG A 191 -1.43 16.38 9.25
N ALA A 192 -2.54 15.77 8.87
CA ALA A 192 -2.62 14.93 7.69
C ALA A 192 -3.80 15.32 6.78
N GLY A 193 -3.63 15.09 5.49
CA GLY A 193 -4.64 15.28 4.46
C GLY A 193 -4.70 14.07 3.53
N ILE A 194 -5.91 13.59 3.24
CA ILE A 194 -6.15 12.38 2.47
C ILE A 194 -7.13 12.67 1.33
N HIS A 195 -6.78 12.22 0.13
CA HIS A 195 -7.63 12.32 -1.04
C HIS A 195 -7.56 11.04 -1.89
N CYS A 196 -8.66 10.70 -2.55
CA CYS A 196 -8.72 9.60 -3.51
C CYS A 196 -9.09 10.10 -4.89
N GLY A 197 -8.37 9.61 -5.90
CA GLY A 197 -8.58 9.98 -7.30
C GLY A 197 -7.57 9.35 -8.25
N PRO A 198 -7.65 9.68 -9.55
CA PRO A 198 -6.76 9.14 -10.57
C PRO A 198 -5.38 9.80 -10.56
N VAL A 199 -4.35 9.05 -10.94
CA VAL A 199 -2.97 9.54 -11.10
C VAL A 199 -2.31 8.87 -12.30
N VAL A 200 -1.28 9.53 -12.82
CA VAL A 200 -0.31 8.94 -13.74
C VAL A 200 1.02 8.84 -13.01
N ALA A 201 1.61 7.65 -12.97
CA ALA A 201 2.89 7.40 -12.32
C ALA A 201 3.95 7.02 -13.35
N SER A 202 5.17 7.52 -13.20
CA SER A 202 6.28 7.21 -14.12
C SER A 202 7.63 7.51 -13.46
N VAL A 203 8.70 6.92 -14.00
CA VAL A 203 10.07 7.22 -13.56
C VAL A 203 10.56 8.50 -14.24
N VAL A 204 11.02 9.45 -13.43
CA VAL A 204 11.61 10.71 -13.90
C VAL A 204 13.09 10.73 -13.57
N GLY A 205 13.90 11.18 -14.54
CA GLY A 205 15.34 11.35 -14.39
C GLY A 205 16.16 10.12 -14.81
N LYS A 206 17.31 10.36 -15.44
CA LYS A 206 18.23 9.28 -15.90
C LYS A 206 19.29 8.92 -14.85
N LEU A 207 19.85 9.92 -14.16
CA LEU A 207 20.92 9.71 -13.19
C LEU A 207 20.38 9.39 -11.79
N ASN A 208 19.26 10.00 -11.41
CA ASN A 208 18.56 9.76 -10.15
C ASN A 208 17.10 9.43 -10.51
N PRO A 209 16.79 8.16 -10.86
CA PRO A 209 15.45 7.76 -11.24
C PRO A 209 14.52 7.81 -10.02
N ARG A 210 13.43 8.57 -10.14
CA ARG A 210 12.42 8.75 -9.08
C ARG A 210 11.06 8.35 -9.62
N TYR A 211 10.35 7.48 -8.91
CA TYR A 211 8.98 7.12 -9.28
C TYR A 211 8.02 8.21 -8.81
N CYS A 212 7.63 9.06 -9.75
CA CYS A 212 6.86 10.27 -9.50
C CYS A 212 5.39 10.08 -9.86
N LEU A 213 4.51 10.74 -9.10
CA LEU A 213 3.08 10.80 -9.39
C LEU A 213 2.68 12.16 -9.92
N PHE A 214 1.86 12.15 -10.95
CA PHE A 214 1.28 13.34 -11.57
C PHE A 214 -0.24 13.23 -11.57
N GLY A 215 -0.89 14.38 -11.41
CA GLY A 215 -2.34 14.46 -11.45
C GLY A 215 -2.89 15.43 -10.42
N ASP A 216 -4.11 15.86 -10.68
CA ASP A 216 -4.83 16.77 -9.79
C ASP A 216 -5.09 16.17 -8.40
N THR A 217 -5.15 14.84 -8.30
CA THR A 217 -5.27 14.09 -7.04
C THR A 217 -4.16 14.44 -6.05
N VAL A 218 -2.90 14.57 -6.52
CA VAL A 218 -1.75 14.92 -5.67
C VAL A 218 -1.90 16.34 -5.11
N ASN A 219 -2.30 17.28 -5.97
CA ASN A 219 -2.53 18.67 -5.57
C ASN A 219 -3.67 18.77 -4.56
N THR A 220 -4.78 18.07 -4.80
CA THR A 220 -5.94 18.06 -3.90
C THR A 220 -5.59 17.45 -2.54
N ALA A 221 -4.82 16.36 -2.50
CA ALA A 221 -4.34 15.75 -1.25
C ALA A 221 -3.48 16.73 -0.43
N SER A 222 -2.54 17.43 -1.08
CA SER A 222 -1.75 18.48 -0.44
C SER A 222 -2.63 19.62 0.10
N ARG A 223 -3.71 20.00 -0.61
CA ARG A 223 -4.67 20.99 -0.08
C ARG A 223 -5.50 20.48 1.10
N MET A 224 -5.80 19.19 1.16
CA MET A 224 -6.45 18.60 2.33
C MET A 224 -5.53 18.73 3.55
N GLU A 225 -4.23 18.47 3.38
CA GLU A 225 -3.24 18.59 4.46
C GLU A 225 -3.09 20.04 4.91
N SER A 226 -2.89 20.97 3.97
CA SER A 226 -2.64 22.38 4.31
C SER A 226 -3.84 23.06 4.97
N ASN A 227 -5.06 22.52 4.78
CA ASN A 227 -6.29 22.97 5.42
C ASN A 227 -6.71 22.09 6.61
N SER A 228 -5.86 21.14 7.00
CA SER A 228 -6.02 20.32 8.20
C SER A 228 -5.57 21.10 9.44
N VAL A 229 -5.88 20.56 10.62
CA VAL A 229 -5.46 21.11 11.90
C VAL A 229 -4.53 20.13 12.62
N ALA A 230 -3.76 20.65 13.58
CA ALA A 230 -2.85 19.83 14.37
C ALA A 230 -3.56 18.60 14.96
N LEU A 231 -2.90 17.44 14.87
CA LEU A 231 -3.36 16.16 15.41
C LEU A 231 -4.67 15.64 14.79
N ARG A 232 -5.05 16.11 13.60
CA ARG A 232 -6.19 15.59 12.85
C ARG A 232 -5.80 15.15 11.44
N ALA A 233 -6.56 14.19 10.92
CA ALA A 233 -6.54 13.77 9.52
C ALA A 233 -7.79 14.29 8.81
N HIS A 234 -7.57 15.03 7.73
CA HIS A 234 -8.60 15.70 6.94
C HIS A 234 -8.85 14.95 5.63
N LEU A 235 -10.10 14.60 5.36
CA LEU A 235 -10.49 13.79 4.21
C LEU A 235 -11.34 14.63 3.24
N SER A 236 -11.07 14.48 1.95
CA SER A 236 -12.03 14.89 0.92
C SER A 236 -13.28 14.01 0.94
N LEU A 237 -14.37 14.46 0.30
CA LEU A 237 -15.56 13.64 0.07
C LEU A 237 -15.22 12.29 -0.59
N THR A 238 -14.39 12.28 -1.63
CA THR A 238 -14.00 11.04 -2.32
C THR A 238 -13.27 10.05 -1.40
N ALA A 239 -12.41 10.54 -0.50
CA ALA A 239 -11.72 9.69 0.47
C ALA A 239 -12.68 9.19 1.55
N ALA A 240 -13.55 10.05 2.07
CA ALA A 240 -14.57 9.67 3.05
C ALA A 240 -15.51 8.59 2.49
N SER A 241 -16.03 8.78 1.28
CA SER A 241 -16.93 7.82 0.63
C SER A 241 -16.25 6.47 0.38
N ASN A 242 -14.99 6.47 -0.09
CA ASN A 242 -14.23 5.22 -0.27
C ASN A 242 -13.94 4.53 1.06
N LEU A 243 -13.62 5.29 2.11
CA LEU A 243 -13.37 4.73 3.43
C LEU A 243 -14.61 4.06 4.01
N VAL A 244 -15.79 4.71 3.95
CA VAL A 244 -17.04 4.12 4.44
C VAL A 244 -17.40 2.85 3.66
N ARG A 245 -17.13 2.81 2.36
CA ARG A 245 -17.31 1.59 1.54
C ARG A 245 -16.38 0.46 1.96
N GLN A 246 -15.12 0.75 2.29
CA GLN A 246 -14.12 -0.25 2.67
C GLN A 246 -14.23 -0.66 4.15
N ALA A 247 -14.69 0.24 5.01
CA ALA A 247 -14.82 0.06 6.45
C ALA A 247 -16.04 0.84 6.97
N PRO A 248 -17.24 0.23 6.95
CA PRO A 248 -18.48 0.87 7.42
C PRO A 248 -18.44 1.30 8.89
N SER A 249 -17.57 0.70 9.70
CA SER A 249 -17.38 1.05 11.11
C SER A 249 -16.40 2.21 11.34
N ALA A 250 -15.85 2.83 10.29
CA ALA A 250 -15.02 4.02 10.42
C ALA A 250 -15.85 5.22 10.91
N LYS A 251 -15.30 6.00 11.83
CA LYS A 251 -15.96 7.17 12.41
C LYS A 251 -15.44 8.43 11.75
N LEU A 252 -16.34 9.16 11.11
CA LEU A 252 -16.07 10.41 10.41
C LEU A 252 -16.94 11.53 10.98
N GLU A 253 -16.38 12.73 11.05
CA GLU A 253 -17.09 13.95 11.44
C GLU A 253 -17.16 14.88 10.22
N LYS A 254 -18.36 15.28 9.79
CA LYS A 254 -18.52 16.25 8.69
C LYS A 254 -17.99 17.60 9.16
N ARG A 255 -17.00 18.15 8.45
CA ARG A 255 -16.46 19.50 8.71
C ARG A 255 -17.35 20.60 8.10
N GLY A 256 -18.06 20.27 7.01
CA GLY A 256 -18.85 21.21 6.23
C GLY A 256 -18.13 21.60 4.93
N LYS A 257 -18.57 22.71 4.32
CA LYS A 257 -17.96 23.25 3.10
C LYS A 257 -16.74 24.10 3.46
N VAL A 258 -15.61 23.81 2.84
CA VAL A 258 -14.33 24.51 3.03
C VAL A 258 -13.85 25.02 1.67
N GLU A 259 -13.46 26.29 1.61
CA GLU A 259 -12.86 26.86 0.41
C GLU A 259 -11.45 26.33 0.20
N ILE A 260 -11.25 25.57 -0.87
CA ILE A 260 -9.98 24.96 -1.22
C ILE A 260 -9.42 25.65 -2.47
N LYS A 261 -8.20 26.18 -2.35
CA LYS A 261 -7.53 26.91 -3.44
C LYS A 261 -7.47 26.07 -4.72
N GLY A 262 -8.11 26.57 -5.79
CA GLY A 262 -8.16 25.92 -7.10
C GLY A 262 -9.21 24.81 -7.23
N LYS A 263 -10.02 24.57 -6.19
CA LYS A 263 -11.14 23.62 -6.18
C LYS A 263 -12.48 24.29 -5.88
N GLY A 264 -12.47 25.46 -5.24
CA GLY A 264 -13.67 26.11 -4.73
C GLY A 264 -14.15 25.45 -3.45
N SER A 265 -15.45 25.55 -3.19
CA SER A 265 -16.09 24.97 -2.02
C SER A 265 -16.12 23.44 -2.08
N MET A 266 -15.45 22.77 -1.15
CA MET A 266 -15.45 21.31 -1.03
C MET A 266 -16.05 20.88 0.30
N THR A 267 -16.93 19.87 0.29
CA THR A 267 -17.35 19.20 1.52
C THR A 267 -16.26 18.26 2.00
N THR A 268 -15.85 18.42 3.26
CA THR A 268 -14.75 17.64 3.84
C THR A 268 -15.08 17.06 5.21
N PHE A 269 -14.23 16.16 5.69
CA PHE A 269 -14.47 15.34 6.86
C PHE A 269 -13.22 15.23 7.73
N TRP A 270 -13.40 15.12 9.05
CA TRP A 270 -12.36 14.66 9.96
C TRP A 270 -12.45 13.16 10.14
N LEU A 271 -11.30 12.49 10.13
CA LEU A 271 -11.19 11.11 10.56
C LEU A 271 -11.06 11.08 12.08
N LEU A 272 -12.02 10.42 12.75
CA LEU A 272 -12.02 10.26 14.20
C LEU A 272 -11.43 8.92 14.62
N ASP A 273 -11.86 7.84 13.95
CA ASP A 273 -11.44 6.48 14.28
C ASP A 273 -11.64 5.55 13.07
N CYS A 274 -10.87 4.48 13.03
CA CYS A 274 -10.91 3.51 11.94
C CYS A 274 -10.45 2.12 12.41
N PRO A 275 -11.15 1.03 12.03
CA PRO A 275 -10.71 -0.32 12.36
C PRO A 275 -9.33 -0.62 11.74
N LYS A 276 -8.61 -1.58 12.32
CA LYS A 276 -7.39 -2.09 11.68
C LYS A 276 -7.77 -2.94 10.46
N PRO A 277 -7.03 -2.85 9.34
CA PRO A 277 -7.23 -3.75 8.21
C PRO A 277 -7.03 -5.19 8.69
N SER A 278 -7.96 -6.09 8.35
CA SER A 278 -7.79 -7.51 8.65
C SER A 278 -6.61 -8.03 7.85
N VAL A 279 -5.56 -8.51 8.53
CA VAL A 279 -4.42 -9.19 7.90
C VAL A 279 -4.96 -10.46 7.24
N ARG A 280 -5.34 -10.38 5.97
CA ARG A 280 -5.46 -11.58 5.15
C ARG A 280 -4.04 -11.92 4.73
N THR A 281 -3.47 -12.92 5.40
CA THR A 281 -2.24 -13.59 4.98
C THR A 281 -2.36 -13.87 3.49
N ILE A 282 -1.52 -13.23 2.68
CA ILE A 282 -1.36 -13.59 1.28
C ILE A 282 -0.65 -14.95 1.33
N SER A 283 -1.42 -16.04 1.24
CA SER A 283 -0.86 -17.33 0.90
C SER A 283 -0.33 -17.23 -0.53
N GLU A 284 0.99 -17.23 -0.69
CA GLU A 284 1.63 -17.58 -1.95
C GLU A 284 1.07 -18.92 -2.42
N GLY A 285 0.31 -18.92 -3.52
CA GLY A 285 -0.23 -20.16 -4.08
C GLY A 285 -1.50 -20.01 -4.91
N ALA A 286 -1.41 -19.33 -6.04
CA ALA A 286 -2.24 -19.61 -7.23
C ALA A 286 -1.66 -18.83 -8.42
N VAL A 287 -0.53 -19.30 -8.95
CA VAL A 287 -0.14 -18.98 -10.32
C VAL A 287 -1.00 -19.88 -11.20
N GLU A 288 -2.18 -19.41 -11.60
CA GLU A 288 -2.87 -20.00 -12.74
C GLU A 288 -2.09 -19.61 -14.00
N GLY A 289 -1.38 -20.60 -14.54
CA GLY A 289 -0.57 -20.47 -15.75
C GLY A 289 -1.44 -20.12 -16.96
N ILE A 290 -1.09 -19.03 -17.62
CA ILE A 290 -1.50 -18.77 -18.99
C ILE A 290 -0.60 -19.65 -19.87
N GLY A 291 -1.04 -20.89 -20.08
CA GLY A 291 -0.48 -21.80 -21.07
C GLY A 291 -0.92 -21.38 -22.48
N ALA A 292 0.06 -21.30 -23.37
CA ALA A 292 -0.12 -20.99 -24.78
C ALA A 292 -1.12 -21.94 -25.46
N HIS A 293 -2.02 -21.36 -26.26
CA HIS A 293 -2.80 -22.09 -27.25
C HIS A 293 -1.90 -22.48 -28.42
N SER A 294 -1.76 -23.79 -28.66
CA SER A 294 -1.46 -24.36 -29.97
C SER A 294 -2.47 -25.46 -30.23
N ASP A 295 -3.18 -25.34 -31.34
CA ASP A 295 -4.18 -26.27 -31.84
C ASP A 295 -3.55 -27.65 -32.13
N ASP A 296 -4.21 -28.75 -31.71
CA ASP A 296 -4.38 -29.92 -32.58
C ASP A 296 -5.44 -30.91 -32.05
N GLU A 297 -6.03 -31.66 -32.99
CA GLU A 297 -7.27 -32.45 -32.88
C GLU A 297 -7.15 -33.83 -32.18
N SER A 298 -8.35 -34.35 -31.82
CA SER A 298 -8.79 -35.76 -31.93
C SER A 298 -8.81 -36.72 -30.72
N ALA A 299 -10.05 -37.17 -30.45
CA ALA A 299 -10.51 -38.55 -30.20
C ALA A 299 -10.53 -39.18 -28.79
N GLU A 300 -11.79 -39.44 -28.37
CA GLU A 300 -12.37 -40.63 -27.71
C GLU A 300 -11.81 -41.20 -26.39
N GLY A 301 -12.74 -41.46 -25.45
CA GLY A 301 -12.64 -42.58 -24.49
C GLY A 301 -13.16 -42.27 -23.09
N GLY A 302 -14.24 -42.95 -22.68
CA GLY A 302 -14.99 -42.66 -21.45
C GLY A 302 -14.30 -43.00 -20.12
N GLY A 303 -14.88 -42.47 -19.03
CA GLY A 303 -14.48 -42.81 -17.66
C GLY A 303 -15.22 -41.96 -16.62
N SER A 304 -16.05 -42.61 -15.82
CA SER A 304 -17.03 -42.05 -14.88
C SER A 304 -16.46 -41.79 -13.47
N SER A 305 -16.81 -40.65 -12.84
CA SER A 305 -17.11 -40.49 -11.39
C SER A 305 -17.39 -39.00 -11.07
N ARG A 306 -18.65 -38.53 -11.07
CA ARG A 306 -19.61 -38.46 -9.95
C ARG A 306 -19.10 -37.66 -8.73
N VAL A 307 -19.38 -36.36 -8.73
CA VAL A 307 -19.42 -35.48 -7.53
C VAL A 307 -20.89 -35.15 -7.24
N GLU A 308 -21.32 -35.42 -6.02
CA GLU A 308 -22.70 -35.28 -5.56
C GLU A 308 -23.08 -33.80 -5.38
N LYS A 309 -24.16 -33.37 -6.05
CA LYS A 309 -24.89 -32.12 -5.80
C LYS A 309 -26.16 -32.46 -5.03
N PHE A 310 -26.36 -31.84 -3.87
CA PHE A 310 -27.68 -31.77 -3.26
C PHE A 310 -28.42 -30.54 -3.78
N SER A 311 -29.61 -30.79 -4.33
CA SER A 311 -30.60 -29.81 -4.76
C SER A 311 -31.59 -29.55 -3.64
N VAL A 312 -32.16 -28.34 -3.57
CA VAL A 312 -33.60 -28.13 -3.36
C VAL A 312 -34.00 -26.82 -4.06
N ALA A 313 -34.91 -26.95 -5.03
CA ALA A 313 -35.81 -25.88 -5.48
C ALA A 313 -37.23 -26.23 -4.97
N PRO A 314 -38.13 -25.25 -4.83
CA PRO A 314 -39.22 -25.11 -5.83
C PRO A 314 -39.57 -23.62 -6.07
N GLY A 315 -40.16 -23.15 -7.17
CA GLY A 315 -40.72 -23.74 -8.37
C GLY A 315 -41.71 -22.73 -9.00
N GLY A 316 -41.79 -22.70 -10.34
CA GLY A 316 -42.84 -22.07 -11.19
C GLY A 316 -42.84 -20.53 -11.31
N ASN A 317 -43.00 -19.88 -12.47
CA ASN A 317 -43.49 -20.30 -13.78
C ASN A 317 -42.94 -19.39 -14.90
N SER A 318 -42.94 -19.93 -16.10
CA SER A 318 -42.35 -19.43 -17.35
C SER A 318 -43.15 -18.36 -18.10
N THR A 319 -42.44 -17.47 -18.81
CA THR A 319 -42.76 -17.12 -20.22
C THR A 319 -41.49 -16.70 -20.98
N ARG A 320 -41.31 -17.21 -22.21
CA ARG A 320 -40.18 -16.94 -23.14
C ARG A 320 -40.55 -15.89 -24.19
N GLN A 321 -39.57 -15.05 -24.57
CA GLN A 321 -39.17 -14.54 -25.90
C GLN A 321 -38.19 -13.37 -25.63
N GLY A 322 -37.01 -13.15 -26.22
CA GLY A 322 -36.13 -13.77 -27.20
C GLY A 322 -35.03 -12.73 -27.52
N GLY A 323 -33.78 -13.15 -27.75
CA GLY A 323 -32.74 -12.34 -28.43
C GLY A 323 -31.59 -11.76 -27.58
N GLY A 324 -30.37 -12.30 -27.81
CA GLY A 324 -29.13 -11.51 -28.02
C GLY A 324 -28.40 -10.80 -26.85
N THR A 325 -27.11 -11.15 -26.74
CA THR A 325 -25.94 -10.36 -26.27
C THR A 325 -25.55 -10.32 -24.79
N ASP A 326 -24.23 -10.50 -24.60
CA ASP A 326 -23.33 -10.24 -23.47
C ASP A 326 -23.72 -10.57 -22.02
N ARG A 327 -22.86 -11.37 -21.37
CA ARG A 327 -22.90 -11.62 -19.93
C ARG A 327 -21.88 -10.74 -19.21
N THR A 328 -22.34 -9.58 -18.76
CA THR A 328 -21.67 -8.79 -17.72
C THR A 328 -22.19 -9.24 -16.36
N ILE A 329 -21.32 -9.77 -15.50
CA ILE A 329 -21.68 -10.11 -14.11
C ILE A 329 -21.53 -8.85 -13.28
N THR A 330 -22.63 -8.13 -13.08
CA THR A 330 -22.70 -7.01 -12.12
C THR A 330 -23.19 -7.57 -10.78
N GLN A 331 -22.28 -7.75 -9.81
CA GLN A 331 -22.70 -7.94 -8.42
C GLN A 331 -23.17 -6.59 -7.87
N GLN A 332 -24.48 -6.36 -7.94
CA GLN A 332 -25.15 -5.21 -7.35
C GLN A 332 -25.33 -5.50 -5.85
N LEU A 333 -24.54 -4.85 -5.00
CA LEU A 333 -24.66 -4.98 -3.55
C LEU A 333 -25.85 -4.12 -3.07
N ASP A 334 -26.87 -4.79 -2.55
CA ASP A 334 -28.17 -4.22 -2.14
C ASP A 334 -28.12 -3.59 -0.72
N TYR A 335 -27.88 -2.28 -0.62
CA TYR A 335 -27.99 -1.52 0.63
C TYR A 335 -28.96 -0.34 0.50
N SER A 336 -29.64 -0.01 1.60
CA SER A 336 -30.55 1.13 1.76
C SER A 336 -29.91 2.19 2.65
N VAL A 337 -30.06 3.46 2.28
CA VAL A 337 -29.49 4.63 2.95
C VAL A 337 -30.54 5.26 3.85
N VAL A 338 -30.24 5.46 5.13
CA VAL A 338 -31.12 6.14 6.10
C VAL A 338 -30.58 7.55 6.32
N LEU A 339 -31.38 8.57 6.02
CA LEU A 339 -31.04 9.99 6.16
C LEU A 339 -32.03 10.67 7.11
N SER A 340 -31.56 11.59 7.94
CA SER A 340 -32.36 12.58 8.69
C SER A 340 -32.26 13.92 7.98
N VAL A 341 -33.37 14.59 7.74
CA VAL A 341 -33.36 15.92 7.09
C VAL A 341 -33.96 16.93 8.06
N GLU A 342 -33.23 18.00 8.37
CA GLU A 342 -33.75 19.12 9.16
C GLU A 342 -34.53 20.08 8.27
N SER A 343 -35.80 20.34 8.60
CA SER A 343 -36.75 21.02 7.72
C SER A 343 -36.47 22.52 7.48
N GLU A 344 -35.56 23.13 8.24
CA GLU A 344 -35.24 24.56 8.11
C GLU A 344 -33.99 24.83 7.25
N THR A 345 -33.14 23.83 7.02
CA THR A 345 -31.80 24.02 6.43
C THR A 345 -31.59 23.25 5.12
N GLU A 346 -32.53 22.39 4.71
CA GLU A 346 -32.34 21.42 3.61
C GLU A 346 -31.11 20.52 3.81
N ASP A 347 -30.59 20.40 5.04
CA ASP A 347 -29.44 19.57 5.35
C ASP A 347 -29.88 18.11 5.59
N ALA A 348 -29.34 17.19 4.79
CA ALA A 348 -29.48 15.75 4.99
C ALA A 348 -28.27 15.17 5.76
N VAL A 349 -28.54 14.43 6.82
CA VAL A 349 -27.58 13.76 7.69
C VAL A 349 -27.72 12.25 7.52
N LEU A 350 -26.66 11.57 7.09
CA LEU A 350 -26.63 10.11 6.94
C LEU A 350 -26.62 9.43 8.31
N LEU A 351 -27.71 8.73 8.64
CA LEU A 351 -27.87 7.99 9.88
C LEU A 351 -27.34 6.55 9.78
N GLY A 352 -27.31 5.94 8.58
CA GLY A 352 -26.75 4.60 8.39
C GLY A 352 -27.03 3.94 7.05
N LEU A 353 -26.42 2.76 6.84
CA LEU A 353 -26.65 1.88 5.69
C LEU A 353 -27.12 0.51 6.18
N THR A 354 -28.24 0.00 5.66
CA THR A 354 -28.79 -1.32 6.04
C THR A 354 -29.00 -2.21 4.81
N PRO A 355 -28.83 -3.54 4.89
CA PRO A 355 -29.19 -4.44 3.78
C PRO A 355 -30.67 -4.34 3.40
N ARG A 356 -31.01 -4.50 2.11
CA ARG A 356 -32.42 -4.50 1.66
C ARG A 356 -33.26 -5.49 2.46
N GLY A 357 -34.35 -5.01 3.06
CA GLY A 357 -35.30 -5.81 3.83
C GLY A 357 -35.26 -5.62 5.36
N GLN A 358 -34.25 -4.91 5.90
CA GLN A 358 -34.18 -4.56 7.33
C GLN A 358 -34.49 -3.09 7.63
N ALA A 359 -34.79 -2.28 6.61
CA ALA A 359 -35.06 -0.85 6.77
C ALA A 359 -36.23 -0.56 7.73
N ALA A 360 -37.27 -1.41 7.77
CA ALA A 360 -38.40 -1.25 8.68
C ALA A 360 -38.04 -1.46 10.15
N ALA A 361 -37.11 -2.38 10.48
CA ALA A 361 -36.70 -2.64 11.85
C ALA A 361 -35.77 -1.54 12.41
N VAL A 362 -35.00 -0.88 11.53
CA VAL A 362 -34.17 0.27 11.90
C VAL A 362 -35.00 1.56 11.90
N ALA A 363 -36.00 1.68 11.02
CA ALA A 363 -37.00 2.73 11.11
C ALA A 363 -37.79 2.62 12.41
N ASP A 364 -38.32 1.46 12.79
CA ASP A 364 -39.08 1.30 14.05
C ASP A 364 -38.21 1.58 15.30
N ALA A 365 -36.91 1.26 15.27
CA ALA A 365 -35.98 1.61 16.36
C ALA A 365 -35.61 3.10 16.42
N VAL A 366 -35.87 3.86 15.34
CA VAL A 366 -35.59 5.31 15.22
C VAL A 366 -36.89 6.15 15.28
N VAL A 367 -38.04 5.54 15.01
CA VAL A 367 -39.38 6.16 14.92
C VAL A 367 -40.13 6.18 16.26
N GLU A 368 -39.65 5.50 17.31
CA GLU A 368 -40.22 5.68 18.67
C GLU A 368 -40.09 7.11 19.21
N ASP A 369 -39.29 8.00 18.59
CA ASP A 369 -39.05 9.37 19.08
C ASP A 369 -39.63 10.51 18.22
N LEU A 370 -40.32 10.28 17.09
CA LEU A 370 -40.80 11.39 16.24
C LEU A 370 -42.22 11.18 15.68
N GLU A 371 -43.13 12.07 16.09
CA GLU A 371 -44.54 12.13 15.66
C GLU A 371 -44.69 12.65 14.22
N ALA A 372 -45.60 11.98 13.49
CA ALA A 372 -46.23 12.32 12.21
C ALA A 372 -45.63 11.71 10.92
N PRO A 373 -46.48 11.11 10.05
CA PRO A 373 -46.06 10.42 8.83
C PRO A 373 -45.94 11.41 7.66
N ILE A 374 -45.65 10.91 6.44
CA ILE A 374 -45.83 11.47 5.07
C ILE A 374 -44.49 11.30 4.26
N PRO A 375 -44.48 11.29 2.93
CA PRO A 375 -44.85 10.24 1.97
C PRO A 375 -43.60 9.64 1.26
N ILE A 376 -43.79 8.69 0.35
CA ILE A 376 -42.71 7.94 -0.33
C ILE A 376 -42.43 8.57 -1.70
N ILE A 377 -41.17 8.93 -2.00
CA ILE A 377 -40.70 9.24 -3.37
C ILE A 377 -39.43 8.43 -3.68
N SER A 378 -39.36 7.88 -4.90
CA SER A 378 -38.45 6.83 -5.34
C SER A 378 -37.17 7.35 -6.00
N THR A 379 -36.16 6.47 -6.02
CA THR A 379 -34.75 6.51 -6.46
C THR A 379 -34.41 7.06 -7.85
N ALA A 380 -35.22 7.89 -8.48
CA ALA A 380 -34.91 8.48 -9.79
C ALA A 380 -34.01 9.73 -9.69
N ASP A 381 -34.10 10.49 -8.59
CA ASP A 381 -33.52 11.85 -8.52
C ASP A 381 -32.04 11.91 -8.08
N LEU A 382 -31.39 10.77 -7.85
CA LEU A 382 -29.97 10.70 -7.41
C LEU A 382 -28.97 10.34 -8.53
N VAL A 383 -29.45 10.23 -9.77
CA VAL A 383 -28.61 9.84 -10.93
C VAL A 383 -28.28 11.04 -11.84
N GLU A 384 -28.85 12.23 -11.61
CA GLU A 384 -28.66 13.37 -12.54
C GLU A 384 -27.44 14.27 -12.29
N ASP A 385 -26.67 14.09 -11.21
CA ASP A 385 -25.50 14.95 -10.91
C ASP A 385 -24.16 14.20 -10.79
N VAL A 386 -23.91 13.22 -11.68
CA VAL A 386 -22.58 12.57 -11.87
C VAL A 386 -22.01 12.86 -13.25
#